data_AF-A0A816W4D7-F1
#
_entry.id   AF-A0A816W4D7-F1
#
_cell.length_a   1.000
_cell.length_b   1.000
_cell.length_c   1.000
_cell.angle_alpha   90.00
_cell.angle_beta   90.00
_cell.angle_gamma   90.00
#
_symmetry.space_group_name_H-M   'P 1'
#
loop_
_entity.id
_entity.type
_entity.pdbx_description
1 polymer ?
#
loop_
_entity_poly.entity_id
_entity_poly.type
_entity_poly.pdbx_seq_one_letter_code
_entity_poly.pdbx_strand_id
1 'polypeptide(L)'
;MSYVISHELGPYFRDLLIKDIKNCHAQANRVVDGILGAFRTDSIDISKLLILSRDNSNVNKTVEKMINDAMKKVNAELLNVGTCNLHAIHNGFKAGTTETNWHVENFCMNIWSWFQKSPAREEDFENITDELNDAIEKTILYFSSTRQVLLGKVIDRVFREEARRLLVDVSASDRATFFHDVKLVYHAIADNLKKHFPLKTTFLKDLHVLDPASRTKQDSADTMIRVGRAVPKLLINAQVD
;
A
#
# COMPACT_ATOMS: atom_id res chain seq x y z
N MET A 1 4.73 -6.56 2.38
CA MET A 1 5.44 -6.17 1.15
C MET A 1 5.87 -7.36 0.27
N SER A 2 5.84 -8.60 0.77
CA SER A 2 6.50 -9.73 0.12
C SER A 2 5.75 -10.41 -1.04
N TYR A 3 4.44 -10.22 -1.20
CA TYR A 3 3.67 -11.01 -2.17
C TYR A 3 3.65 -10.45 -3.59
N VAL A 4 3.77 -9.13 -3.77
CA VAL A 4 3.61 -8.51 -5.10
C VAL A 4 4.89 -8.64 -5.94
N ILE A 5 6.05 -8.52 -5.31
CA ILE A 5 7.35 -8.65 -6.02
C ILE A 5 7.62 -10.12 -6.39
N SER A 6 7.13 -11.08 -5.61
CA SER A 6 7.40 -12.51 -5.85
C SER A 6 6.70 -13.09 -7.06
N HIS A 7 5.52 -12.57 -7.43
CA HIS A 7 4.76 -13.14 -8.54
C HIS A 7 5.28 -12.67 -9.91
N GLU A 8 5.78 -11.43 -9.99
CA GLU A 8 6.27 -10.81 -11.22
C GLU A 8 7.72 -11.18 -11.55
N LEU A 9 8.56 -11.45 -10.53
CA LEU A 9 9.97 -11.86 -10.71
C LEU A 9 10.15 -13.40 -10.84
N GLY A 10 9.07 -14.11 -11.15
CA GLY A 10 9.11 -15.54 -11.45
C GLY A 10 9.18 -16.49 -10.24
N PRO A 11 8.97 -17.80 -10.48
CA PRO A 11 8.84 -18.82 -9.44
C PRO A 11 10.11 -18.97 -8.59
N TYR A 12 11.28 -18.77 -9.18
CA TYR A 12 12.56 -18.86 -8.47
C TYR A 12 12.70 -17.79 -7.38
N PHE A 13 12.41 -16.52 -7.71
CA PHE A 13 12.44 -15.43 -6.73
C PHE A 13 11.38 -15.63 -5.65
N ARG A 14 10.21 -16.13 -6.03
CA ARG A 14 9.15 -16.49 -5.10
C ARG A 14 9.61 -17.53 -4.08
N ASP A 15 10.23 -18.61 -4.52
CA ASP A 15 10.68 -19.68 -3.63
C ASP A 15 11.79 -19.23 -2.68
N LEU A 16 12.74 -18.43 -3.20
CA LEU A 16 13.80 -17.84 -2.38
C LEU A 16 13.23 -16.89 -1.32
N LEU A 17 12.31 -16.02 -1.71
CA LEU A 17 11.67 -15.06 -0.83
C LEU A 17 10.81 -15.77 0.24
N ILE A 18 10.06 -16.80 -0.12
CA ILE A 18 9.28 -17.62 0.82
C ILE A 18 10.20 -18.30 1.83
N LYS A 19 11.33 -18.86 1.36
CA LYS A 19 12.33 -19.50 2.22
C LYS A 19 12.95 -18.51 3.21
N ASP A 20 13.29 -17.30 2.76
CA ASP A 20 13.88 -16.28 3.64
C ASP A 20 12.87 -15.68 4.63
N ILE A 21 11.61 -15.49 4.22
CA ILE A 21 10.52 -15.06 5.12
C ILE A 21 10.28 -16.10 6.21
N LYS A 22 10.24 -17.39 5.85
CA LYS A 22 10.06 -18.50 6.81
C LYS A 22 11.19 -18.60 7.83
N ASN A 23 12.40 -18.15 7.48
CA ASN A 23 13.58 -18.21 8.34
C ASN A 23 13.81 -16.93 9.18
N CYS A 24 12.85 -15.99 9.21
CA CYS A 24 12.81 -14.81 10.10
C CYS A 24 14.05 -13.90 10.14
N HIS A 25 14.97 -14.00 9.18
CA HIS A 25 16.13 -13.13 9.05
C HIS A 25 16.18 -12.53 7.65
N ALA A 26 15.24 -11.61 7.35
CA ALA A 26 15.29 -10.79 6.14
C ALA A 26 16.47 -9.81 6.23
N GLN A 27 17.68 -10.31 5.96
CA GLN A 27 18.87 -9.48 5.82
C GLN A 27 18.87 -8.86 4.42
N ALA A 28 19.23 -7.57 4.33
CA ALA A 28 19.17 -6.84 3.07
C ALA A 28 19.99 -7.49 1.95
N ASN A 29 21.16 -8.04 2.27
CA ASN A 29 22.02 -8.76 1.32
C ASN A 29 21.31 -9.95 0.67
N ARG A 30 20.58 -10.77 1.42
CA ARG A 30 19.87 -11.94 0.87
C ARG A 30 18.76 -11.54 -0.09
N VAL A 31 18.02 -10.49 0.26
CA VAL A 31 16.97 -9.94 -0.61
C VAL A 31 17.58 -9.41 -1.90
N VAL A 32 18.69 -8.68 -1.81
CA VAL A 32 19.43 -8.18 -2.97
C VAL A 32 19.94 -9.33 -3.85
N ASP A 33 20.57 -10.34 -3.25
CA ASP A 33 21.06 -11.52 -3.98
C ASP A 33 19.93 -12.26 -4.69
N GLY A 34 18.76 -12.34 -4.06
CA GLY A 34 17.56 -12.90 -4.68
C GLY A 34 17.07 -12.09 -5.87
N ILE A 35 16.96 -10.77 -5.73
CA ILE A 35 16.52 -9.89 -6.82
C ILE A 35 17.52 -9.99 -7.98
N LEU A 36 18.82 -9.81 -7.72
CA LEU A 36 19.86 -9.89 -8.75
C LEU A 36 19.93 -11.29 -9.38
N GLY A 37 19.70 -12.34 -8.58
CA GLY A 37 19.60 -13.71 -9.06
C GLY A 37 18.47 -13.89 -10.05
N ALA A 38 17.28 -13.38 -9.75
CA ALA A 38 16.12 -13.44 -10.65
C ALA A 38 16.39 -12.76 -12.00
N PHE A 39 16.95 -11.55 -11.99
CA PHE A 39 17.34 -10.84 -13.21
C PHE A 39 18.33 -11.65 -14.05
N ARG A 40 19.32 -12.31 -13.41
CA ARG A 40 20.27 -13.18 -14.12
C ARG A 40 19.61 -14.42 -14.69
N THR A 41 18.75 -15.09 -13.92
CA THR A 41 18.02 -16.29 -14.35
C THR A 41 17.15 -16.01 -15.57
N ASP A 42 16.46 -14.88 -15.56
CA ASP A 42 15.53 -14.49 -16.63
C ASP A 42 16.24 -13.72 -17.77
N SER A 43 17.56 -13.56 -17.71
CA SER A 43 18.35 -12.79 -18.68
C SER A 43 17.86 -11.35 -18.88
N ILE A 44 17.34 -10.74 -17.80
CA ILE A 44 16.89 -9.35 -17.77
C ILE A 44 18.05 -8.46 -17.33
N ASP A 45 18.36 -7.44 -18.13
CA ASP A 45 19.33 -6.42 -17.72
C ASP A 45 18.76 -5.57 -16.58
N ILE A 46 19.51 -5.47 -15.47
CA ILE A 46 19.15 -4.65 -14.31
C ILE A 46 19.00 -3.17 -14.66
N SER A 47 19.65 -2.68 -15.72
CA SER A 47 19.50 -1.30 -16.20
C SER A 47 18.06 -0.98 -16.64
N LYS A 48 17.25 -2.00 -16.95
CA LYS A 48 15.83 -1.87 -17.30
C LYS A 48 14.93 -1.67 -16.08
N LEU A 49 15.45 -1.82 -14.86
CA LEU A 49 14.69 -1.57 -13.64
C LEU A 49 14.51 -0.06 -13.42
N LEU A 50 13.28 0.44 -13.55
CA LEU A 50 13.00 1.88 -13.42
C LEU A 50 12.79 2.32 -11.96
N ILE A 51 11.95 1.60 -11.21
CA ILE A 51 11.54 1.95 -9.83
C ILE A 51 11.59 0.69 -8.96
N LEU A 52 12.03 0.83 -7.71
CA LEU A 52 11.84 -0.18 -6.68
C LEU A 52 10.91 0.33 -5.58
N SER A 53 9.63 -0.07 -5.63
CA SER A 53 8.65 0.33 -4.61
C SER A 53 8.89 -0.42 -3.29
N ARG A 54 9.01 0.32 -2.19
CA ARG A 54 9.38 -0.26 -0.88
C ARG A 54 8.74 0.43 0.35
N ASP A 55 8.61 -0.29 1.47
CA ASP A 55 8.04 0.17 2.75
C ASP A 55 9.12 0.80 3.64
N ASN A 56 8.73 1.63 4.61
CA ASN A 56 9.67 2.51 5.31
C ASN A 56 10.64 1.82 6.28
N SER A 57 10.74 0.49 6.25
CA SER A 57 11.72 -0.25 7.05
C SER A 57 13.15 0.06 6.63
N ASN A 58 14.07 0.02 7.60
CA ASN A 58 15.50 0.27 7.36
C ASN A 58 16.11 -0.78 6.42
N VAL A 59 15.71 -2.05 6.56
CA VAL A 59 16.15 -3.15 5.68
C VAL A 59 15.83 -2.81 4.23
N ASN A 60 14.60 -2.39 3.94
CA ASN A 60 14.19 -2.08 2.57
C ASN A 60 14.86 -0.83 1.99
N LYS A 61 15.22 0.16 2.83
CA LYS A 61 16.08 1.28 2.39
C LYS A 61 17.48 0.79 2.01
N THR A 62 18.03 -0.13 2.79
CA THR A 62 19.33 -0.75 2.47
C THR A 62 19.27 -1.55 1.18
N VAL A 63 18.20 -2.32 0.95
CA VAL A 63 17.98 -3.04 -0.31
C VAL A 63 17.94 -2.09 -1.50
N GLU A 64 17.13 -1.02 -1.43
CA GLU A 64 17.05 -0.01 -2.50
C GLU A 64 18.42 0.62 -2.79
N LYS A 65 19.16 0.99 -1.73
CA LYS A 65 20.50 1.53 -1.88
C LYS A 65 21.43 0.56 -2.59
N MET A 66 21.47 -0.71 -2.17
CA MET A 66 22.35 -1.72 -2.74
C MET A 66 22.01 -2.04 -4.20
N ILE A 67 20.72 -2.08 -4.56
CA ILE A 67 20.29 -2.23 -5.96
C ILE A 67 20.68 -1.00 -6.78
N ASN A 68 20.47 0.22 -6.27
CA ASN A 68 20.89 1.43 -6.96
C ASN A 68 22.41 1.49 -7.17
N ASP A 69 23.19 1.08 -6.17
CA ASP A 69 24.65 0.97 -6.27
C ASP A 69 25.08 -0.06 -7.32
N ALA A 70 24.32 -1.15 -7.51
CA ALA A 70 24.55 -2.11 -8.59
C ALA A 70 24.20 -1.53 -9.97
N MET A 71 23.09 -0.81 -10.10
CA MET A 71 22.69 -0.14 -11.35
C MET A 71 23.68 0.94 -11.77
N LYS A 72 24.24 1.70 -10.82
CA LYS A 72 25.26 2.73 -11.10
C LYS A 72 26.50 2.17 -11.76
N LYS A 73 26.85 0.90 -11.51
CA LYS A 73 27.97 0.22 -12.17
C LYS A 73 27.73 -0.01 -13.66
N VAL A 74 26.48 -0.03 -14.10
CA VAL A 74 26.08 -0.15 -15.51
C VAL A 74 25.54 1.18 -16.07
N ASN A 75 25.92 2.31 -15.45
CA ASN A 75 25.50 3.67 -15.86
C ASN A 75 23.97 3.88 -15.92
N ALA A 76 23.25 3.20 -15.02
CA ALA A 76 21.82 3.38 -14.78
C ALA A 76 21.57 3.77 -13.31
N GLU A 77 20.38 4.25 -12.99
CA GLU A 77 19.98 4.61 -11.62
C GLU A 77 18.47 4.40 -11.45
N LEU A 78 18.04 4.11 -10.21
CA LEU A 78 16.63 4.02 -9.85
C LEU A 78 15.98 5.40 -9.80
N LEU A 79 14.75 5.47 -10.30
CA LEU A 79 13.88 6.63 -10.10
C LEU A 79 13.32 6.57 -8.68
N ASN A 80 13.79 7.48 -7.83
CA ASN A 80 13.31 7.58 -6.46
C ASN A 80 11.97 8.34 -6.40
N VAL A 81 10.87 7.58 -6.28
CA VAL A 81 9.51 8.11 -6.05
C VAL A 81 9.12 8.16 -4.57
N GLY A 82 10.07 7.89 -3.68
CA GLY A 82 9.87 7.83 -2.24
C GLY A 82 9.34 6.49 -1.74
N THR A 83 8.70 6.54 -0.58
CA THR A 83 8.23 5.35 0.14
C THR A 83 6.84 4.92 -0.32
N CYS A 84 6.45 3.67 -0.05
CA CYS A 84 5.12 3.15 -0.36
C CYS A 84 3.99 4.06 0.18
N ASN A 85 3.22 4.66 -0.73
CA ASN A 85 2.10 5.55 -0.40
C ASN A 85 0.99 4.85 0.39
N LEU A 86 0.81 3.52 0.20
CA LEU A 86 -0.13 2.74 0.98
C LEU A 86 0.25 2.70 2.47
N HIS A 87 1.55 2.74 2.78
CA HIS A 87 2.02 2.79 4.16
C HIS A 87 1.73 4.14 4.81
N ALA A 88 1.82 5.25 4.05
CA ALA A 88 1.41 6.57 4.54
C ALA A 88 -0.11 6.62 4.80
N ILE A 89 -0.92 6.04 3.92
CA ILE A 89 -2.37 5.92 4.12
C ILE A 89 -2.68 5.10 5.37
N HIS A 90 -2.06 3.92 5.49
CA HIS A 90 -2.24 3.05 6.65
C HIS A 90 -1.87 3.75 7.97
N ASN A 91 -0.72 4.43 8.02
CA ASN A 91 -0.32 5.18 9.21
C ASN A 91 -1.26 6.34 9.52
N GLY A 92 -1.85 6.96 8.50
CA GLY A 92 -2.89 7.97 8.67
C GLY A 92 -4.13 7.40 9.36
N PHE A 93 -4.67 6.29 8.85
CA PHE A 93 -5.81 5.60 9.48
C PHE A 93 -5.48 5.14 10.90
N LYS A 94 -4.30 4.57 11.11
CA LYS A 94 -3.83 4.20 12.45
C LYS A 94 -3.84 5.39 13.40
N ALA A 95 -3.29 6.53 12.98
CA ALA A 95 -3.30 7.76 13.78
C ALA A 95 -4.74 8.17 14.13
N GLY A 96 -5.65 8.18 13.16
CA GLY A 96 -7.06 8.45 13.40
C GLY A 96 -7.70 7.50 14.42
N THR A 97 -7.49 6.19 14.28
CA THR A 97 -8.05 5.19 15.22
C THR A 97 -7.46 5.27 16.63
N THR A 98 -6.31 5.93 16.81
CA THR A 98 -5.69 6.14 18.12
C THR A 98 -6.11 7.45 18.79
N GLU A 99 -6.77 8.37 18.08
CA GLU A 99 -7.29 9.62 18.66
C GLU A 99 -8.52 9.41 19.55
N THR A 100 -9.18 8.27 19.41
CA THR A 100 -10.41 7.96 20.14
C THR A 100 -10.23 6.67 20.94
N ASN A 101 -11.03 6.53 22.00
CA ASN A 101 -11.07 5.29 22.79
C ASN A 101 -11.96 4.21 22.15
N TRP A 102 -12.23 4.31 20.85
CA TRP A 102 -13.11 3.36 20.16
C TRP A 102 -12.50 1.96 20.02
N HIS A 103 -11.19 1.82 20.24
CA HIS A 103 -10.48 0.54 20.17
C HIS A 103 -10.84 -0.28 18.92
N VAL A 104 -10.95 0.40 17.77
CA VAL A 104 -11.48 -0.17 16.52
C VAL A 104 -10.75 -1.46 16.14
N GLU A 105 -9.42 -1.49 16.28
CA GLU A 105 -8.63 -2.69 16.00
C GLU A 105 -9.05 -3.90 16.87
N ASN A 106 -9.29 -3.68 18.17
CA ASN A 106 -9.75 -4.73 19.08
C ASN A 106 -11.16 -5.19 18.74
N PHE A 107 -12.06 -4.26 18.40
CA PHE A 107 -13.40 -4.59 17.95
C PHE A 107 -13.37 -5.50 16.71
N CYS A 108 -12.55 -5.16 15.72
CA CYS A 108 -12.40 -5.96 14.49
C CYS A 108 -11.77 -7.33 14.76
N MET A 109 -10.74 -7.41 15.60
CA MET A 109 -10.15 -8.69 16.02
C MET A 109 -11.17 -9.57 16.76
N ASN A 110 -12.01 -8.98 17.59
CA ASN A 110 -13.05 -9.70 18.31
C ASN A 110 -14.14 -10.25 17.38
N ILE A 111 -14.60 -9.46 16.40
CA ILE A 111 -15.54 -9.92 15.37
C ILE A 111 -14.94 -11.09 14.59
N TRP A 112 -13.73 -10.93 14.06
CA TRP A 112 -13.06 -11.99 13.32
C TRP A 112 -12.92 -13.26 14.17
N SER A 113 -12.44 -13.13 15.42
CA SER A 113 -12.31 -14.26 16.34
C SER A 113 -13.65 -14.93 16.66
N TRP A 114 -14.73 -14.17 16.73
CA TRP A 114 -16.06 -14.69 17.06
C TRP A 114 -16.62 -15.60 15.98
N PHE A 115 -16.44 -15.23 14.71
CA PHE A 115 -16.86 -16.05 13.58
C PHE A 115 -15.96 -17.27 13.39
N GLN A 116 -14.64 -17.11 13.42
CA GLN A 116 -13.66 -18.19 13.21
C GLN A 116 -13.70 -19.31 14.25
N LYS A 117 -14.25 -19.03 15.43
CA LYS A 117 -14.39 -20.02 16.51
C LYS A 117 -15.55 -21.00 16.29
N SER A 118 -16.38 -20.83 15.26
CA SER A 118 -17.53 -21.69 15.02
C SER A 118 -17.82 -21.86 13.52
N PRO A 119 -17.70 -23.08 12.99
CA PRO A 119 -18.05 -23.37 11.59
C PRO A 119 -19.49 -22.96 11.24
N ALA A 120 -20.43 -23.11 12.16
CA ALA A 120 -21.82 -22.69 11.97
C ALA A 120 -21.95 -21.17 11.76
N ARG A 121 -21.13 -20.36 12.45
CA ARG A 121 -21.14 -18.90 12.26
C ARG A 121 -20.50 -18.48 10.95
N GLU A 122 -19.49 -19.23 10.49
CA GLU A 122 -18.91 -19.00 9.16
C GLU A 122 -19.93 -19.32 8.07
N GLU A 123 -20.66 -20.43 8.18
CA GLU A 123 -21.75 -20.79 7.28
C GLU A 123 -22.87 -19.74 7.28
N ASP A 124 -23.30 -19.26 8.47
CA ASP A 124 -24.28 -18.17 8.57
C ASP A 124 -23.80 -16.90 7.87
N PHE A 125 -22.51 -16.55 8.00
CA PHE A 125 -21.93 -15.39 7.33
C PHE A 125 -21.88 -15.55 5.81
N GLU A 126 -21.53 -16.74 5.32
CA GLU A 126 -21.53 -17.06 3.89
C GLU A 126 -22.95 -16.93 3.31
N ASN A 127 -23.95 -17.48 4.00
CA ASN A 127 -25.36 -17.41 3.59
C ASN A 127 -25.86 -15.97 3.50
N ILE A 128 -25.60 -15.14 4.52
CA ILE A 128 -25.98 -13.72 4.51
C ILE A 128 -25.27 -12.97 3.37
N THR A 129 -24.03 -13.34 3.05
CA THR A 129 -23.27 -12.69 1.97
C THR A 129 -23.78 -13.06 0.59
N ASP A 130 -24.21 -14.30 0.42
CA ASP A 130 -24.85 -14.77 -0.80
C ASP A 130 -26.23 -14.14 -1.01
N GLU A 131 -27.02 -13.97 0.05
CA GLU A 131 -28.33 -13.27 0.00
C GLU A 131 -28.19 -11.79 -0.40
N LEU A 132 -27.12 -11.13 0.04
CA LEU A 132 -26.86 -9.72 -0.27
C LEU A 132 -26.30 -9.51 -1.69
N ASN A 133 -26.03 -10.59 -2.44
CA ASN A 133 -25.50 -10.56 -3.81
C ASN A 133 -24.24 -9.68 -3.96
N ASP A 134 -23.48 -9.59 -2.87
CA ASP A 134 -22.30 -8.74 -2.78
C ASP A 134 -21.12 -9.47 -3.45
N ALA A 135 -20.44 -8.83 -4.39
CA ALA A 135 -19.23 -9.36 -5.05
C ALA A 135 -18.00 -9.40 -4.10
N ILE A 136 -18.22 -9.60 -2.80
CA ILE A 136 -17.23 -9.52 -1.74
C ILE A 136 -16.83 -10.94 -1.33
N GLU A 137 -15.60 -11.10 -0.82
CA GLU A 137 -15.08 -12.37 -0.33
C GLU A 137 -16.00 -12.98 0.74
N LYS A 138 -16.38 -14.25 0.53
CA LYS A 138 -17.29 -15.02 1.39
C LYS A 138 -16.72 -15.36 2.76
N THR A 139 -15.43 -15.12 2.97
CA THR A 139 -14.74 -15.39 4.22
C THR A 139 -14.42 -14.10 4.95
N ILE A 140 -14.60 -14.07 6.26
CA ILE A 140 -14.19 -12.94 7.09
C ILE A 140 -12.66 -12.89 7.11
N LEU A 141 -12.14 -11.87 6.44
CA LEU A 141 -10.71 -11.64 6.33
C LEU A 141 -10.06 -11.36 7.69
N TYR A 142 -8.91 -12.00 7.92
CA TYR A 142 -8.06 -11.72 9.08
C TYR A 142 -7.71 -10.23 9.16
N PHE A 143 -7.97 -9.62 10.32
CA PHE A 143 -7.51 -8.28 10.61
C PHE A 143 -5.98 -8.27 10.70
N SER A 144 -5.34 -7.80 9.62
CA SER A 144 -3.94 -7.42 9.64
C SER A 144 -3.84 -5.91 9.72
N SER A 145 -3.00 -5.42 10.63
CA SER A 145 -2.51 -4.03 10.66
C SER A 145 -1.78 -3.61 9.37
N THR A 146 -1.82 -4.39 8.28
CA THR A 146 -1.30 -3.99 6.97
C THR A 146 -2.37 -3.91 5.89
N ARG A 147 -3.64 -4.24 6.21
CA ARG A 147 -4.77 -4.33 5.25
C ARG A 147 -6.00 -3.52 5.70
N GLN A 148 -5.81 -2.40 6.40
CA GLN A 148 -6.91 -1.54 6.89
C GLN A 148 -7.86 -1.02 5.78
N VAL A 149 -7.45 -1.01 4.51
CA VAL A 149 -8.34 -0.64 3.38
C VAL A 149 -9.51 -1.64 3.21
N LEU A 150 -9.33 -2.90 3.62
CA LEU A 150 -10.40 -3.91 3.63
C LEU A 150 -11.35 -3.72 4.82
N LEU A 151 -10.87 -3.15 5.92
CA LEU A 151 -11.69 -2.87 7.10
C LEU A 151 -12.78 -1.82 6.80
N GLY A 152 -12.46 -0.84 5.95
CA GLY A 152 -13.43 0.13 5.47
C GLY A 152 -14.69 -0.55 4.93
N LYS A 153 -14.56 -1.64 4.17
CA LYS A 153 -15.71 -2.39 3.62
C LYS A 153 -16.50 -3.17 4.68
N VAL A 154 -15.81 -3.75 5.67
CA VAL A 154 -16.45 -4.50 6.76
C VAL A 154 -17.24 -3.57 7.68
N ILE A 155 -16.64 -2.45 8.10
CA ILE A 155 -17.31 -1.42 8.91
C ILE A 155 -18.49 -0.86 8.11
N ASP A 156 -18.25 -0.48 6.88
CA ASP A 156 -19.27 0.08 6.01
C ASP A 156 -20.45 -0.89 5.78
N ARG A 157 -20.25 -2.21 5.87
CA ARG A 157 -21.31 -3.22 5.82
C ARG A 157 -22.00 -3.48 7.17
N VAL A 158 -21.26 -3.49 8.28
CA VAL A 158 -21.84 -3.60 9.64
C VAL A 158 -22.66 -2.37 10.00
N PHE A 159 -22.29 -1.20 9.45
CA PHE A 159 -22.85 0.08 9.83
C PHE A 159 -23.71 0.75 8.73
N ARG A 160 -23.82 0.21 7.50
CA ARG A 160 -24.81 0.71 6.53
C ARG A 160 -26.21 0.25 6.94
N GLU A 161 -27.09 1.23 7.11
CA GLU A 161 -28.49 1.11 7.58
C GLU A 161 -28.69 0.72 9.06
N GLU A 162 -28.03 -0.31 9.61
CA GLU A 162 -28.12 -0.63 11.04
C GLU A 162 -27.63 0.50 11.94
N ALA A 163 -26.51 1.16 11.61
CA ALA A 163 -25.99 2.25 12.44
C ALA A 163 -26.95 3.43 12.52
N ARG A 164 -27.59 3.79 11.40
CA ARG A 164 -28.57 4.88 11.39
C ARG A 164 -29.77 4.55 12.25
N ARG A 165 -30.26 3.32 12.22
CA ARG A 165 -31.36 2.83 13.07
C ARG A 165 -30.95 2.83 14.54
N LEU A 166 -29.79 2.28 14.87
CA LEU A 166 -29.26 2.23 16.24
C LEU A 166 -29.00 3.63 16.81
N LEU A 167 -28.59 4.60 15.98
CA LEU A 167 -28.39 5.99 16.40
C LEU A 167 -29.70 6.76 16.69
N VAL A 168 -30.87 6.25 16.27
CA VAL A 168 -32.17 6.87 16.60
C VAL A 168 -32.43 6.81 18.10
N ASP A 169 -32.11 5.67 18.73
CA ASP A 169 -32.32 5.41 20.16
C ASP A 169 -31.21 5.97 21.06
N VAL A 170 -30.13 6.49 20.46
CA VAL A 170 -29.00 7.08 21.19
C VAL A 170 -29.35 8.50 21.64
N SER A 171 -28.93 8.86 22.86
CA SER A 171 -29.20 10.19 23.40
C SER A 171 -28.59 11.29 22.50
N ALA A 172 -29.19 12.49 22.49
CA ALA A 172 -28.65 13.61 21.71
C ALA A 172 -27.19 13.95 22.12
N SER A 173 -26.87 13.78 23.41
CA SER A 173 -25.52 13.99 23.94
C SER A 173 -24.54 12.97 23.37
N ASP A 174 -24.88 11.68 23.40
CA ASP A 174 -24.00 10.62 22.91
C ASP A 174 -23.81 10.70 21.39
N ARG A 175 -24.86 11.08 20.64
CA ARG A 175 -24.73 11.38 19.20
C ARG A 175 -23.74 12.52 18.95
N ALA A 176 -23.81 13.60 19.74
CA ALA A 176 -22.89 14.73 19.61
C ALA A 176 -21.45 14.31 19.90
N THR A 177 -21.22 13.51 20.94
CA THR A 177 -19.91 12.91 21.25
C THR A 177 -19.40 12.05 20.10
N PHE A 178 -20.24 11.16 19.56
CA PHE A 178 -19.88 10.32 18.43
C PHE A 178 -19.42 11.15 17.22
N PHE A 179 -20.20 12.16 16.80
CA PHE A 179 -19.80 12.99 15.66
C PHE A 179 -18.58 13.85 15.94
N HIS A 180 -18.36 14.28 17.18
CA HIS A 180 -17.14 14.96 17.59
C HIS A 180 -15.91 14.05 17.43
N ASP A 181 -15.99 12.83 17.94
CA ASP A 181 -14.95 11.82 17.83
C ASP A 181 -14.66 11.46 16.37
N VAL A 182 -15.70 11.24 15.53
CA VAL A 182 -15.55 11.05 14.07
C VAL A 182 -14.72 12.18 13.48
N LYS A 183 -15.03 13.43 13.84
CA LYS A 183 -14.32 14.61 13.32
C LYS A 183 -12.85 14.62 13.75
N LEU A 184 -12.54 14.26 15.00
CA LEU A 184 -11.16 14.15 15.49
C LEU A 184 -10.37 13.09 14.72
N VAL A 185 -10.97 11.93 14.48
CA VAL A 185 -10.38 10.85 13.66
C VAL A 185 -9.99 11.37 12.27
N TYR A 186 -10.91 12.04 11.57
CA TYR A 186 -10.63 12.57 10.23
C TYR A 186 -9.56 13.67 10.24
N HIS A 187 -9.54 14.53 11.26
CA HIS A 187 -8.48 15.54 11.40
C HIS A 187 -7.11 14.91 11.56
N ALA A 188 -6.96 13.91 12.44
CA ALA A 188 -5.67 13.24 12.63
C ALA A 188 -5.22 12.45 11.39
N ILE A 189 -6.15 11.80 10.67
CA ILE A 189 -5.84 11.18 9.37
C ILE A 189 -5.30 12.25 8.41
N ALA A 190 -6.02 13.35 8.24
CA ALA A 190 -5.65 14.42 7.32
C ALA A 190 -4.29 15.05 7.68
N ASP A 191 -4.04 15.29 8.96
CA ASP A 191 -2.77 15.86 9.44
C ASP A 191 -1.60 14.89 9.22
N ASN A 192 -1.79 13.61 9.48
CA ASN A 192 -0.78 12.58 9.23
C ASN A 192 -0.47 12.47 7.73
N LEU A 193 -1.51 12.41 6.88
CA LEU A 193 -1.36 12.39 5.43
C LEU A 193 -0.66 13.64 4.91
N LYS A 194 -1.04 14.83 5.39
CA LYS A 194 -0.40 16.10 4.99
C LYS A 194 1.10 16.12 5.34
N LYS A 195 1.50 15.45 6.42
CA LYS A 195 2.88 15.37 6.88
C LYS A 195 3.70 14.32 6.13
N HIS A 196 3.12 13.17 5.81
CA HIS A 196 3.86 11.99 5.35
C HIS A 196 3.57 11.55 3.91
N PHE A 197 2.45 11.97 3.34
CA PHE A 197 2.11 11.67 1.96
C PHE A 197 2.88 12.61 1.01
N PRO A 198 3.41 12.14 -0.12
CA PRO A 198 4.23 12.94 -1.03
C PRO A 198 3.42 13.96 -1.87
N LEU A 199 2.36 14.58 -1.30
CA LEU A 199 1.50 15.57 -1.97
C LEU A 199 2.27 16.79 -2.49
N LYS A 200 3.47 17.04 -1.96
CA LYS A 200 4.33 18.17 -2.35
C LYS A 200 5.40 17.80 -3.37
N THR A 201 5.51 16.55 -3.77
CA THR A 201 6.54 16.14 -4.73
C THR A 201 6.24 16.76 -6.10
N THR A 202 7.08 17.72 -6.50
CA THR A 202 6.95 18.40 -7.80
C THR A 202 6.99 17.39 -8.94
N PHE A 203 7.83 16.36 -8.82
CA PHE A 203 7.88 15.27 -9.79
C PHE A 203 6.52 14.58 -10.00
N LEU A 204 5.83 14.14 -8.94
CA LEU A 204 4.53 13.47 -9.09
C LEU A 204 3.45 14.42 -9.62
N LYS A 205 3.51 15.70 -9.28
CA LYS A 205 2.61 16.72 -9.87
C LYS A 205 2.87 16.84 -11.36
N ASP A 206 4.13 16.92 -11.75
CA ASP A 206 4.57 17.09 -13.12
C ASP A 206 4.22 15.86 -14.00
N LEU A 207 4.02 14.66 -13.42
CA LEU A 207 3.62 13.46 -14.18
C LEU A 207 2.30 13.62 -14.95
N HIS A 208 1.45 14.60 -14.61
CA HIS A 208 0.20 14.84 -15.35
C HIS A 208 0.44 15.09 -16.85
N VAL A 209 1.62 15.63 -17.24
CA VAL A 209 1.93 15.90 -18.65
C VAL A 209 2.23 14.63 -19.44
N LEU A 210 2.38 13.48 -18.78
CA LEU A 210 2.52 12.21 -19.48
C LEU A 210 1.22 11.78 -20.14
N ASP A 211 0.06 12.26 -19.68
CA ASP A 211 -1.20 12.12 -20.40
C ASP A 211 -1.21 13.02 -21.66
N PRO A 212 -1.29 12.47 -22.88
CA PRO A 212 -1.32 13.25 -24.11
C PRO A 212 -2.39 14.34 -24.14
N ALA A 213 -3.57 14.10 -23.55
CA ALA A 213 -4.66 15.09 -23.52
C ALA A 213 -4.30 16.33 -22.68
N SER A 214 -3.39 16.16 -21.73
CA SER A 214 -2.92 17.21 -20.83
C SER A 214 -1.77 18.06 -21.40
N ARG A 215 -1.22 17.73 -22.59
CA ARG A 215 -0.04 18.37 -23.20
C ARG A 215 -0.33 19.63 -24.04
N THR A 216 -1.52 20.21 -23.91
CA THR A 216 -2.07 21.22 -24.84
C THR A 216 -1.57 22.65 -24.60
N LYS A 217 -0.70 22.89 -23.61
CA LYS A 217 -0.23 24.23 -23.21
C LYS A 217 1.29 24.35 -23.19
N GLN A 218 1.81 25.56 -23.39
CA GLN A 218 3.24 25.91 -23.28
C GLN A 218 3.86 25.44 -21.96
N ASP A 219 3.12 25.53 -20.84
CA ASP A 219 3.52 25.05 -19.50
C ASP A 219 3.87 23.55 -19.46
N SER A 220 3.38 22.76 -20.43
CA SER A 220 3.66 21.33 -20.54
C SER A 220 5.10 21.05 -20.95
N ALA A 221 5.76 21.96 -21.68
CA ALA A 221 7.13 21.77 -22.17
C ALA A 221 8.14 21.84 -21.02
N ASP A 222 8.09 22.89 -20.19
CA ASP A 222 8.97 23.01 -19.02
C ASP A 222 8.73 21.87 -18.02
N THR A 223 7.47 21.46 -17.87
CA THR A 223 7.06 20.35 -17.02
C THR A 223 7.60 19.01 -17.56
N MET A 224 7.50 18.76 -18.87
CA MET A 224 8.13 17.61 -19.52
C MET A 224 9.65 17.62 -19.35
N ILE A 225 10.31 18.77 -19.43
CA ILE A 225 11.75 18.90 -19.19
C ILE A 225 12.08 18.51 -17.73
N ARG A 226 11.29 18.97 -16.75
CA ARG A 226 11.49 18.59 -15.33
C ARG A 226 11.30 17.10 -15.11
N VAL A 227 10.27 16.48 -15.70
CA VAL A 227 10.07 15.03 -15.67
C VAL A 227 11.28 14.33 -16.29
N GLY A 228 11.70 14.74 -17.50
CA GLY A 228 12.83 14.15 -18.21
C GLY A 228 14.16 14.27 -17.45
N ARG A 229 14.38 15.35 -16.70
CA ARG A 229 15.55 15.51 -15.82
C ARG A 229 15.52 14.62 -14.59
N ALA A 230 14.33 14.29 -14.10
CA ALA A 230 14.14 13.43 -12.93
C ALA A 230 14.18 11.94 -13.29
N VAL A 231 13.86 11.59 -14.54
CA VAL A 231 14.01 10.22 -15.05
C VAL A 231 15.51 9.89 -15.13
N PRO A 232 15.96 8.82 -14.46
CA PRO A 232 17.34 8.39 -14.51
C PRO A 232 17.79 8.08 -15.94
N LYS A 233 19.11 8.06 -16.16
CA LYS A 233 19.66 7.61 -17.43
C LYS A 233 19.31 6.14 -17.66
N LEU A 234 18.30 5.89 -18.48
CA LEU A 234 18.02 4.58 -19.04
C LEU A 234 18.96 4.43 -20.23
N LEU A 235 20.01 3.61 -20.07
CA LEU A 235 21.07 3.29 -21.05
C LEU A 235 21.30 4.29 -22.19
N ILE A 236 22.46 4.95 -22.21
CA ILE A 236 22.93 5.77 -23.34
C ILE A 236 23.15 4.93 -24.63
N ASN A 237 23.18 3.60 -24.52
CA ASN A 237 23.44 2.68 -25.62
C ASN A 237 22.24 1.80 -25.96
N ALA A 238 21.06 2.39 -26.14
CA ALA A 238 20.13 1.78 -27.08
C ALA A 238 20.78 1.91 -28.48
N GLN A 239 21.64 0.95 -28.84
CA GLN A 239 21.72 0.58 -30.24
C GLN A 239 20.29 0.20 -30.62
N VAL A 240 19.67 1.11 -31.36
CA VAL A 240 18.43 0.86 -32.06
C VAL A 240 18.80 -0.19 -33.10
N ASP A 241 18.62 -1.46 -32.75
CA ASP A 241 18.50 -2.54 -33.73
C ASP A 241 17.13 -2.46 -34.41
#